data_AF-A0A353B3W2-F1
#
_entry.id   AF-A0A353B3W2-F1
#
_cell.length_a   1.000
_cell.length_b   1.000
_cell.length_c   1.000
_cell.angle_alpha   90.00
_cell.angle_beta   90.00
_cell.angle_gamma   90.00
#
_symmetry.space_group_name_H-M   'P 1'
#
loop_
_entity.id
_entity.type
_entity.pdbx_description
1 polymer ?
#
loop_
_entity_poly.entity_id
_entity_poly.type
_entity_poly.pdbx_seq_one_letter_code
_entity_poly.pdbx_strand_id
1 'polypeptide(L)' 'QDFGADALFLVINPELAQPIPLDQTRLAQEPKIGLRVAPGVTLAPELQGSPVVNSSTGKLYGQLTRGKKNWYVTNIK' A
#
# COMPACT_ATOMS: atom_id res chain seq x y z
N GLN A 1 1.35 13.76 4.77
CA GLN A 1 0.55 12.67 5.36
C GLN A 1 1.47 11.90 6.28
N ASP A 2 1.13 11.84 7.57
CA ASP A 2 1.96 11.25 8.60
C ASP A 2 1.90 9.72 8.52
N PHE A 3 3.04 9.06 8.36
CA PHE A 3 3.17 7.62 8.55
C PHE A 3 3.35 7.38 10.06
N GLY A 4 2.26 7.59 10.81
CA GLY A 4 2.27 7.43 12.27
C GLY A 4 2.35 5.95 12.67
N ALA A 5 2.99 5.65 13.81
CA ALA A 5 3.41 4.33 14.33
C ALA A 5 2.37 3.18 14.35
N ASP A 6 1.10 3.45 14.08
CA ASP A 6 -0.01 2.48 14.03
C ASP A 6 -0.76 2.48 12.68
N ALA A 7 -0.14 3.01 11.62
CA ALA A 7 -0.78 3.11 10.32
C ALA A 7 -0.95 1.73 9.65
N LEU A 8 -2.17 1.20 9.70
CA LEU A 8 -2.62 0.07 8.89
C LEU A 8 -3.26 0.57 7.60
N PHE A 9 -2.72 0.13 6.47
CA PHE A 9 -3.26 0.40 5.15
C PHE A 9 -3.92 -0.84 4.56
N LEU A 10 -4.97 -0.64 3.77
CA LEU A 10 -5.71 -1.71 3.11
C LEU A 10 -5.59 -1.53 1.61
N VAL A 11 -5.13 -2.57 0.92
CA VAL A 11 -5.26 -2.67 -0.54
C VAL A 11 -6.67 -3.14 -0.83
N ILE A 12 -7.44 -2.31 -1.53
CA ILE A 12 -8.82 -2.59 -1.90
C ILE A 12 -8.84 -2.94 -3.39
N ASN A 13 -9.33 -4.12 -3.73
CA ASN A 13 -9.53 -4.55 -5.11
C ASN A 13 -10.81 -5.39 -5.19
N PRO A 14 -11.73 -5.13 -6.14
CA PRO A 14 -12.99 -5.86 -6.25
C PRO A 14 -12.83 -7.35 -6.59
N GLU A 15 -11.68 -7.75 -7.12
CA GLU A 15 -11.36 -9.15 -7.44
C GLU A 15 -10.87 -9.91 -6.19
N LEU A 16 -10.58 -9.21 -5.09
CA LEU A 16 -10.22 -9.83 -3.82
C LEU A 16 -11.47 -10.13 -2.99
N ALA A 17 -11.53 -11.33 -2.40
CA ALA A 17 -12.55 -11.68 -1.42
C ALA A 17 -12.47 -10.82 -0.14
N GLN A 18 -11.28 -10.32 0.19
CA GLN A 18 -11.05 -9.44 1.33
C GLN A 18 -9.88 -8.48 1.07
N PRO A 19 -9.91 -7.27 1.64
CA PRO A 19 -8.77 -6.34 1.58
C PRO A 19 -7.47 -6.95 2.08
N ILE A 20 -6.34 -6.57 1.48
CA ILE A 20 -5.03 -7.00 1.97
C ILE A 20 -4.48 -5.96 2.95
N PRO A 21 -4.23 -6.33 4.22
CA PRO A 21 -3.63 -5.44 5.20
C PRO A 21 -2.12 -5.29 4.96
N LEU A 22 -1.69 -4.03 4.94
CA LEU A 22 -0.30 -3.57 4.92
C LEU A 22 -0.06 -2.73 6.17
N ASP A 23 0.47 -3.37 7.20
CA ASP A 23 0.90 -2.73 8.44
C ASP A 23 2.32 -2.12 8.30
N GLN A 24 2.79 -1.49 9.37
CA GLN A 24 4.10 -0.86 9.40
C GLN A 24 5.29 -1.81 9.25
N THR A 25 5.17 -3.06 9.66
CA THR A 25 6.24 -4.05 9.48
C THR A 25 6.43 -4.40 8.01
N ARG A 26 5.39 -4.16 7.21
CA ARG A 26 5.33 -4.43 5.77
C ARG A 26 5.57 -3.18 4.93
N LEU A 27 5.74 -2.01 5.53
CA LEU A 27 5.85 -0.75 4.82
C LEU A 27 7.05 0.05 5.33
N ALA A 28 7.82 0.61 4.39
CA ALA A 28 8.87 1.55 4.66
C ALA A 28 8.58 2.86 3.92
N GLN A 29 8.86 4.00 4.54
CA GLN A 29 8.81 5.28 3.81
C GLN A 29 9.83 5.28 2.67
N GLU A 30 9.40 5.77 1.50
CA GLU A 30 10.25 5.96 0.34
C GLU A 30 10.13 7.43 -0.10
N PRO A 31 11.13 8.28 0.20
CA PRO A 31 11.04 9.75 0.11
C PRO A 31 10.62 10.31 -1.25
N LYS A 32 10.77 9.54 -2.33
CA LYS A 32 10.47 9.99 -3.71
C LYS A 32 9.19 9.38 -4.28
N ILE A 33 8.54 8.45 -3.58
CA ILE A 33 7.44 7.64 -4.12
C ILE A 33 6.22 7.69 -3.20
N GLY A 34 6.44 7.62 -1.88
CA GLY A 34 5.39 7.42 -0.89
C GLY A 34 5.82 6.32 0.07
N LEU A 35 5.29 5.11 -0.11
CA LEU A 35 5.68 3.94 0.68
C LEU A 35 6.24 2.83 -0.22
N ARG A 36 7.18 2.07 0.31
CA ARG A 36 7.70 0.84 -0.26
C ARG A 36 7.18 -0.33 0.56
N VAL A 37 6.62 -1.32 -0.11
CA VAL A 37 6.23 -2.58 0.51
C VAL A 37 7.48 -3.44 0.73
N ALA A 38 7.57 -4.08 1.89
CA ALA A 38 8.71 -4.89 2.28
C ALA A 38 8.94 -6.06 1.29
N PRO A 39 10.20 -6.38 0.96
CA PRO A 39 10.56 -7.50 0.12
C PRO A 39 10.25 -8.81 0.86
N GLY A 40 9.11 -9.42 0.55
CA GLY A 40 8.57 -10.60 1.25
C GLY A 40 7.05 -10.59 1.32
N VAL A 41 6.43 -9.42 1.20
CA VAL A 41 4.98 -9.34 0.99
C VAL A 41 4.69 -9.75 -0.45
N THR A 42 4.09 -10.92 -0.62
CA THR A 42 3.66 -11.41 -1.92
C THR A 42 2.34 -10.75 -2.27
N LEU A 43 2.38 -9.83 -3.23
CA LEU A 43 1.20 -9.20 -3.83
C LEU A 43 1.09 -9.68 -5.27
N ALA A 44 -0.13 -10.04 -5.64
CA ALA A 44 -0.43 -10.57 -6.96
C ALA A 44 -0.37 -9.43 -8.02
N PRO A 45 0.16 -9.67 -9.22
CA PRO A 45 0.31 -8.66 -10.27
C PRO A 45 -0.96 -7.88 -10.61
N GLU A 46 -2.12 -8.54 -10.57
CA GLU A 46 -3.46 -7.98 -10.80
C GLU A 46 -3.83 -6.87 -9.82
N LEU A 47 -3.14 -6.80 -8.68
CA LEU A 47 -3.36 -5.73 -7.70
C LEU A 47 -2.71 -4.41 -8.10
N GLN A 48 -1.90 -4.38 -9.16
CA GLN A 48 -1.38 -3.12 -9.68
C GLN A 48 -2.51 -2.18 -10.09
N GLY A 49 -2.46 -0.94 -9.58
CA GLY A 49 -3.52 0.04 -9.76
C GLY A 49 -4.56 0.02 -8.63
N SER A 50 -4.48 -0.91 -7.69
CA SER A 50 -5.45 -0.99 -6.60
C SER A 50 -5.31 0.20 -5.66
N PRO A 51 -6.41 0.84 -5.24
CA PRO A 51 -6.38 1.88 -4.22
C PRO A 51 -5.90 1.33 -2.88
N VAL A 52 -5.05 2.11 -2.22
CA VAL A 52 -4.56 1.84 -0.87
C VAL A 52 -5.15 2.88 0.06
N VAL A 53 -5.97 2.43 1.00
CA VAL A 53 -6.69 3.29 1.95
C VAL A 53 -6.11 3.15 3.34
N ASN A 54 -6.10 4.22 4.11
CA ASN A 54 -5.78 4.17 5.53
C ASN A 54 -7.00 3.62 6.29
N SER A 55 -6.83 2.49 6.97
CA SER A 55 -7.93 1.79 7.66
C SER A 55 -8.58 2.63 8.77
N SER A 56 -7.80 3.42 9.50
CA SER A 56 -8.30 4.23 10.62
C SER A 56 -9.13 5.42 10.18
N THR A 57 -8.88 5.96 8.97
CA THR A 57 -9.55 7.16 8.47
C THR A 57 -10.48 6.91 7.29
N GLY A 58 -10.40 5.72 6.67
CA GLY A 58 -11.09 5.40 5.41
C GLY A 58 -10.60 6.19 4.21
N LYS A 59 -9.56 7.04 4.37
CA LYS A 59 -9.09 7.93 3.30
C LYS A 59 -8.13 7.21 2.37
N LEU A 60 -8.20 7.56 1.08
CA LEU A 60 -7.22 7.15 0.10
C LEU A 60 -5.85 7.71 0.48
N TYR A 61 -4.87 6.82 0.61
CA TYR A 61 -3.48 7.16 0.82
C TYR A 61 -2.72 7.19 -0.51
N GLY A 62 -2.99 6.22 -1.38
CA GLY A 62 -2.25 6.10 -2.63
C GLY A 62 -2.76 4.97 -3.52
N GLN A 63 -1.97 4.65 -4.53
CA GLN A 63 -2.23 3.52 -5.42
C GLN A 63 -1.09 2.50 -5.35
N LEU A 64 -1.44 1.22 -5.39
CA LEU A 64 -0.46 0.15 -5.43
C LEU A 64 0.21 0.11 -6.82
N THR A 65 1.52 0.24 -6.86
CA THR A 65 2.32 0.26 -8.09
C THR A 65 3.40 -0.80 -8.02
N ARG A 66 3.57 -1.55 -9.11
CA ARG A 66 4.62 -2.58 -9.22
C ARG A 66 5.88 -1.97 -9.81
N GLY A 67 6.99 -2.01 -9.06
CA GLY A 67 8.31 -1.75 -9.60
C GLY A 67 9.02 -3.03 -10.06
N LYS A 68 10.29 -2.91 -10.48
CA LYS A 68 11.07 -4.05 -11.02
C LYS A 68 11.23 -5.22 -10.04
N LYS A 69 11.33 -4.94 -8.74
CA LYS A 69 11.54 -5.96 -7.68
C LYS A 69 10.70 -5.75 -6.43
N ASN A 70 10.07 -4.59 -6.28
CA ASN A 70 9.32 -4.23 -5.08
C ASN A 70 7.96 -3.65 -5.47
N TRP A 71 7.03 -3.72 -4.53
CA TRP A 71 5.76 -3.02 -4.60
C TRP A 71 5.89 -1.67 -3.89
N TYR A 72 5.15 -0.69 -4.39
CA TYR A 72 5.13 0.67 -3.87
C TYR A 72 3.69 1.13 -3.71
N VAL A 73 3.46 1.99 -2.73
CA VAL A 73 2.23 2.78 -2.65
C VAL A 73 2.60 4.20 -3.05
N THR A 74 2.20 4.57 -4.26
CA THR A 74 2.45 5.90 -4.81
C THR A 74 1.39 6.86 -4.28
N ASN A 75 1.83 7.96 -3.70
CA ASN A 75 0.90 8.97 -3.20
C ASN A 75 0.28 9.71 -4.38
N ILE A 76 -1.05 9.75 -4.45
CA ILE A 76 -1.77 10.47 -5.51
C ILE A 76 -1.88 11.91 -5.01
N LYS A 77 -0.99 12.79 -5.52
CA LYS A 77 -1.04 14.23 -5.23
C LYS A 77 -2.24 14.89 -5.90
#